data_AF-X1Q7D9-F1
#
_entry.id   AF-X1Q7D9-F1
#
_cell.length_a   1.000
_cell.length_b   1.000
_cell.length_c   1.000
_cell.angle_alpha   90.00
_cell.angle_beta   90.00
_cell.angle_gamma   90.00
#
_symmetry.space_group_name_H-M   'P 1'
#
loop_
_entity.id
_entity.type
_entity.pdbx_description
1 polymer ?
#
loop_
_entity_poly.entity_id
_entity_poly.type
_entity_poly.pdbx_seq_one_letter_code
_entity_poly.pdbx_strand_id
1 'polypeptide(L)'
;DEINHIRAVHIITVEDPIEYVFKDDRSIIDQRELGRDTLSFAKALKSTFRQDPDVIMVGEMRDPVTISTAITAAETGHLVLATLHTNSTSQSIHRIVDTFPGTQQGQI
;
A
#
# COMPACT_ATOMS: atom_id res chain seq x y z
N ASP A 1 0.66 11.30 8.90
CA ASP A 1 -0.22 12.40 9.34
C ASP A 1 -0.07 13.69 8.53
N GLU A 2 1.11 14.06 8.03
CA GLU A 2 1.29 15.33 7.31
C GLU A 2 0.26 15.57 6.19
N ILE A 3 0.05 14.58 5.30
CA ILE A 3 -0.95 14.65 4.21
C ILE A 3 -2.33 15.04 4.73
N ASN A 4 -2.76 14.46 5.85
CA ASN A 4 -4.07 14.71 6.48
C ASN A 4 -4.23 16.18 6.92
N HIS A 5 -3.14 16.85 7.30
CA HIS A 5 -3.16 18.26 7.69
C HIS A 5 -3.10 19.23 6.52
N ILE A 6 -2.56 18.81 5.36
CA ILE A 6 -2.30 19.72 4.24
C ILE A 6 -3.25 19.53 3.06
N ARG A 7 -3.87 18.36 2.90
CA ARG A 7 -4.69 17.99 1.73
C ARG A 7 -6.07 17.46 2.15
N ALA A 8 -7.09 17.81 1.35
CA ALA A 8 -8.41 17.22 1.45
C ALA A 8 -8.53 16.07 0.44
N VAL A 9 -8.11 14.88 0.88
CA VAL A 9 -7.99 13.68 0.06
C VAL A 9 -8.52 12.47 0.82
N HIS A 10 -8.70 11.36 0.11
CA HIS A 10 -9.06 10.08 0.70
C HIS A 10 -7.83 9.20 0.91
N ILE A 11 -7.57 8.85 2.17
CA ILE A 11 -6.43 8.02 2.57
C ILE A 11 -6.97 6.66 3.03
N ILE A 12 -6.50 5.58 2.41
CA ILE A 12 -6.81 4.22 2.84
C ILE A 12 -5.53 3.53 3.32
N THR A 13 -5.56 2.96 4.52
CA THR A 13 -4.47 2.13 5.04
C THR A 13 -4.89 0.67 5.13
N VAL A 14 -3.94 -0.24 4.86
CA VAL A 14 -4.08 -1.68 5.08
C VAL A 14 -2.89 -2.16 5.90
N GLU A 15 -3.16 -2.64 7.10
CA GLU A 15 -2.17 -2.86 8.17
C GLU A 15 -2.37 -4.23 8.87
N ASP A 16 -1.34 -4.73 9.56
CA ASP A 16 -1.35 -6.02 10.27
C ASP A 16 -0.39 -5.98 11.48
N PRO A 17 -0.85 -5.56 12.69
CA PRO A 17 -2.10 -4.86 12.98
C PRO A 17 -1.99 -3.34 12.74
N ILE A 18 -3.05 -2.57 13.02
CA ILE A 18 -2.96 -1.10 13.01
C ILE A 18 -2.08 -0.63 14.18
N GLU A 19 -1.02 0.11 13.87
CA GLU A 19 -0.07 0.60 14.88
C GLU A 19 -0.47 1.96 15.46
N TYR A 20 -0.93 2.87 14.59
CA TYR A 20 -1.34 4.22 14.94
C TYR A 20 -2.74 4.48 14.42
N VAL A 21 -3.61 4.97 15.30
CA VAL A 21 -4.95 5.41 14.89
C VAL A 21 -4.90 6.88 14.50
N PHE A 22 -5.09 7.15 13.22
CA PHE A 22 -5.23 8.50 12.70
C PHE A 22 -6.67 8.98 12.88
N LYS A 23 -6.81 10.27 13.18
CA LYS A 23 -8.12 10.92 13.20
C LYS A 23 -8.26 11.76 11.94
N ASP A 24 -9.44 11.75 11.36
CA ASP A 24 -9.79 12.64 10.26
C ASP A 24 -9.52 14.10 10.66
N ASP A 25 -8.85 14.84 9.78
CA ASP A 25 -8.70 16.30 9.84
C ASP A 25 -9.22 16.90 8.53
N ARG A 26 -8.34 17.12 7.54
CA ARG A 26 -8.78 17.54 6.20
C ARG A 26 -9.06 16.35 5.29
N SER A 27 -8.38 15.23 5.53
CA SER A 27 -8.56 14.00 4.78
C SER A 27 -9.57 13.09 5.46
N ILE A 28 -10.24 12.26 4.67
CA ILE A 28 -11.01 11.11 5.16
C ILE A 28 -10.04 9.93 5.25
N ILE A 29 -9.97 9.28 6.41
CA ILE A 29 -9.01 8.20 6.66
C ILE A 29 -9.74 6.91 7.02
N ASP A 30 -9.65 5.91 6.13
CA ASP A 30 -10.13 4.56 6.37
C ASP A 30 -8.95 3.63 6.67
N GLN A 31 -8.84 3.19 7.93
CA GLN A 31 -7.81 2.22 8.32
C GLN A 31 -8.39 0.80 8.41
N ARG A 32 -7.67 -0.17 7.83
CA ARG A 32 -8.10 -1.57 7.79
C ARG A 32 -7.05 -2.49 8.37
N GLU A 33 -7.49 -3.28 9.34
CA GLU A 33 -6.66 -4.30 9.99
C GLU A 33 -6.88 -5.67 9.36
N LEU A 34 -5.79 -6.36 9.07
CA LEU A 34 -5.80 -7.75 8.62
C LEU A 34 -6.35 -8.67 9.71
N GLY A 35 -7.18 -9.63 9.31
CA GLY A 35 -7.85 -10.57 10.22
C GLY A 35 -9.11 -10.01 10.89
N ARG A 36 -9.27 -8.68 10.92
CA ARG A 36 -10.44 -8.00 11.48
C ARG A 36 -11.35 -7.41 10.42
N ASP A 37 -10.81 -6.54 9.56
CA ASP A 37 -11.58 -5.82 8.54
C ASP A 37 -11.41 -6.44 7.14
N THR A 38 -10.29 -7.13 6.91
CA THR A 38 -10.00 -7.84 5.67
C THR A 38 -9.27 -9.16 5.93
N LEU A 39 -9.39 -10.12 5.01
CA LEU A 39 -8.75 -11.44 5.12
C LEU A 39 -7.37 -11.51 4.45
N SER A 40 -7.03 -10.57 3.58
CA SER A 40 -5.72 -10.49 2.92
C SER A 40 -5.40 -9.07 2.44
N PHE A 41 -4.11 -8.73 2.34
CA PHE A 41 -3.63 -7.47 1.75
C PHE A 41 -4.10 -7.31 0.30
N ALA A 42 -3.90 -8.35 -0.53
CA ALA A 42 -4.32 -8.34 -1.93
C ALA A 42 -5.82 -8.08 -2.11
N LYS A 43 -6.68 -8.64 -1.25
CA LYS A 43 -8.14 -8.40 -1.31
C LYS A 43 -8.47 -6.97 -0.89
N ALA A 44 -7.83 -6.48 0.17
CA ALA A 44 -8.01 -5.11 0.64
C ALA A 44 -7.64 -4.11 -0.46
N LEU A 45 -6.43 -4.24 -1.03
CA LEU A 45 -5.93 -3.36 -2.10
C LEU A 45 -6.80 -3.38 -3.34
N LYS A 46 -7.27 -4.56 -3.77
CA LYS A 46 -8.21 -4.65 -4.90
C LYS A 46 -9.51 -3.91 -4.64
N SER A 47 -10.02 -3.97 -3.42
CA SER A 47 -11.25 -3.25 -3.05
C SER A 47 -11.03 -1.74 -2.97
N THR A 48 -9.84 -1.30 -2.54
CA THR A 48 -9.43 0.10 -2.44
C THR A 48 -9.60 0.85 -3.77
N PHE A 49 -9.31 0.22 -4.91
CA PHE A 49 -9.52 0.84 -6.23
C PHE A 49 -10.94 1.32 -6.55
N ARG A 50 -11.95 0.82 -5.82
CA ARG A 50 -13.36 1.21 -6.02
C ARG A 50 -13.85 2.22 -4.99
N GLN A 51 -12.97 2.69 -4.12
CA GLN A 51 -13.30 3.59 -3.02
C GLN A 51 -12.84 5.02 -3.28
N ASP A 52 -12.40 5.33 -4.50
CA ASP A 52 -11.88 6.65 -4.85
C ASP A 52 -10.74 7.10 -3.90
N PRO A 53 -9.69 6.29 -3.68
CA PRO A 53 -8.55 6.68 -2.87
C PRO A 53 -7.68 7.67 -3.63
N ASP A 54 -7.06 8.59 -2.92
CA ASP A 54 -5.94 9.40 -3.45
C ASP A 54 -4.59 8.87 -2.95
N VAL A 55 -4.58 8.36 -1.71
CA VAL A 55 -3.40 7.86 -1.02
C VAL A 55 -3.69 6.47 -0.48
N ILE A 56 -2.78 5.54 -0.74
CA ILE A 56 -2.87 4.16 -0.28
C ILE A 56 -1.62 3.84 0.53
N MET A 57 -1.79 3.46 1.79
CA MET A 57 -0.70 2.95 2.62
C MET A 57 -0.86 1.45 2.81
N VAL A 58 0.20 0.70 2.49
CA VAL A 58 0.29 -0.75 2.65
C VAL A 58 1.36 -1.02 3.70
N GLY A 59 1.03 -1.76 4.76
CA GLY A 59 1.96 -2.11 5.84
C GLY A 59 3.31 -2.66 5.34
N GLU A 60 3.40 -3.98 5.11
CA GLU A 60 4.59 -4.61 4.53
C GLU A 60 4.24 -5.33 3.22
N MET A 61 5.04 -5.09 2.17
CA MET A 61 4.91 -5.84 0.93
C MET A 61 5.68 -7.17 1.01
N ARG A 62 4.98 -8.25 1.32
CA ARG A 62 5.58 -9.60 1.49
C ARG A 62 5.48 -10.49 0.26
N ASP A 63 4.37 -10.40 -0.47
CA ASP A 63 4.03 -11.33 -1.54
C ASP A 63 3.94 -10.64 -2.92
N PRO A 64 4.17 -11.39 -4.02
CA PRO A 64 4.17 -10.83 -5.36
C PRO A 64 2.84 -10.16 -5.75
N VAL A 65 1.72 -10.67 -5.24
CA VAL A 65 0.39 -10.15 -5.58
C VAL A 65 0.18 -8.78 -4.95
N THR A 66 0.55 -8.63 -3.68
CA THR A 66 0.51 -7.34 -2.96
C THR A 66 1.43 -6.32 -3.64
N ILE A 67 2.68 -6.70 -3.97
CA ILE A 67 3.62 -5.83 -4.67
C ILE A 67 3.07 -5.38 -6.02
N SER A 68 2.64 -6.32 -6.87
CA SER A 68 2.09 -6.00 -8.19
C SER A 68 0.88 -5.08 -8.09
N THR A 69 -0.02 -5.33 -7.13
CA THR A 69 -1.20 -4.49 -6.92
C THR A 69 -0.84 -3.08 -6.48
N ALA A 70 0.16 -2.93 -5.61
CA ALA A 70 0.66 -1.63 -5.16
C ALA A 70 1.32 -0.85 -6.31
N ILE A 71 2.10 -1.51 -7.16
CA ILE A 71 2.71 -0.89 -8.35
C ILE A 71 1.62 -0.41 -9.32
N THR A 72 0.64 -1.26 -9.64
CA THR A 72 -0.49 -0.86 -10.49
C THR A 72 -1.25 0.34 -9.91
N ALA A 73 -1.40 0.42 -8.58
CA ALA A 73 -1.99 1.60 -7.95
C ALA A 73 -1.17 2.86 -8.17
N ALA A 74 0.15 2.78 -8.01
CA ALA A 74 1.04 3.91 -8.27
C ALA A 74 1.00 4.35 -9.74
N GLU A 75 1.00 3.40 -10.68
CA GLU A 75 0.91 3.68 -12.12
C GLU A 75 -0.39 4.37 -12.55
N THR A 76 -1.48 4.12 -11.81
CA THR A 76 -2.81 4.69 -12.09
C THR A 76 -3.04 6.05 -11.42
N GLY A 77 -2.00 6.65 -10.83
CA GLY A 77 -2.01 8.01 -10.30
C GLY A 77 -2.23 8.14 -8.80
N HIS A 78 -2.28 7.02 -8.06
CA HIS A 78 -2.39 7.02 -6.60
C HIS A 78 -1.03 7.24 -5.96
N LEU A 79 -0.98 7.98 -4.85
CA LEU A 79 0.22 8.00 -4.01
C LEU A 79 0.24 6.74 -3.15
N VAL A 80 1.21 5.85 -3.40
CA VAL A 80 1.35 4.60 -2.64
C VAL A 80 2.52 4.69 -1.67
N LEU A 81 2.26 4.40 -0.40
CA LEU A 81 3.27 4.28 0.66
C LEU A 81 3.33 2.82 1.09
N ALA A 82 4.54 2.25 1.15
CA ALA A 82 4.73 0.88 1.57
C ALA A 82 6.09 0.68 2.25
N THR A 83 6.19 -0.36 3.07
CA THR A 83 7.45 -0.73 3.73
C THR A 83 7.98 -2.08 3.23
N LEU A 84 9.32 -2.21 3.26
CA LEU A 84 10.04 -3.45 3.08
C LEU A 84 11.14 -3.56 4.14
N HIS A 85 11.41 -4.78 4.60
CA HIS A 85 12.54 -5.03 5.51
C HIS A 85 13.85 -5.17 4.72
N THR A 86 14.44 -4.04 4.33
CA THR A 86 15.70 -3.97 3.59
C THR A 86 16.55 -2.84 4.12
N ASN A 87 17.88 -2.99 4.09
CA ASN A 87 18.81 -2.05 4.72
C ASN A 87 19.38 -1.01 3.74
N SER A 88 19.06 -1.11 2.45
CA SER A 88 19.50 -0.14 1.44
C SER A 88 18.49 -0.04 0.30
N THR A 89 18.52 1.09 -0.40
CA THR A 89 17.69 1.34 -1.59
C THR A 89 17.91 0.28 -2.66
N SER A 90 19.16 -0.09 -2.94
CA SER A 90 19.47 -1.13 -3.93
C SER A 90 18.86 -2.47 -3.53
N GLN A 91 18.94 -2.84 -2.25
CA GLN A 91 18.34 -4.08 -1.74
C GLN A 91 16.81 -4.04 -1.83
N SER A 92 16.17 -2.89 -1.59
CA SER A 92 14.72 -2.73 -1.75
C SER A 92 14.29 -3.00 -3.19
N ILE A 93 14.98 -2.41 -4.16
CA ILE A 93 14.68 -2.62 -5.58
C ILE A 93 14.88 -4.09 -5.96
N HIS A 94 16.03 -4.68 -5.59
CA HIS A 94 16.30 -6.10 -5.85
C HIS A 94 15.22 -7.00 -5.24
N ARG A 95 14.83 -6.77 -3.98
CA ARG A 95 13.80 -7.57 -3.32
C ARG A 95 12.45 -7.51 -4.06
N ILE A 96 12.06 -6.34 -4.56
CA ILE A 96 10.83 -6.18 -5.34
C ILE A 96 10.91 -7.02 -6.62
N VAL A 97 11.99 -6.86 -7.40
CA VAL A 97 12.16 -7.55 -8.69
C VAL A 97 12.28 -9.07 -8.50
N ASP A 98 13.09 -9.52 -7.54
CA ASP A 98 13.37 -10.94 -7.29
C ASP A 98 12.15 -11.71 -6.76
N THR A 99 11.11 -11.00 -6.31
CA THR A 99 9.84 -11.62 -5.89
C THR A 99 9.04 -12.17 -7.08
N PHE A 100 9.36 -11.75 -8.31
CA PHE A 100 8.68 -12.20 -9.53
C PHE A 100 9.49 -13.24 -10.32
N PRO A 101 8.84 -14.21 -10.99
CA PRO A 101 9.50 -15.12 -11.91
C PRO A 101 10.25 -14.36 -13.02
N GLY A 102 11.37 -14.89 -13.51
CA GLY A 102 12.23 -14.22 -14.49
C GLY A 102 11.52 -13.73 -15.76
N THR A 103 10.42 -14.35 -16.17
CA THR A 103 9.61 -13.89 -17.32
C THR A 103 8.80 -12.62 -17.04
N GLN A 104 8.54 -12.30 -15.77
CA GLN A 104 7.76 -11.13 -15.32
C GLN A 104 8.65 -9.98 -14.81
N GLN A 105 9.93 -10.24 -14.52
CA GLN A 105 10.84 -9.24 -13.96
C GLN A 105 11.04 -8.01 -14.84
N GLY A 106 10.97 -8.13 -16.17
CA GLY A 106 11.10 -6.98 -17.08
C GLY A 106 9.87 -6.06 -17.13
N GLN A 107 8.77 -6.43 -16.49
CA GLN A 107 7.51 -5.66 -16.45
C GLN A 107 7.29 -4.95 -15.11
N ILE A 108 8.18 -5.17 -14.14
CA ILE A 108 8.16 -4.64 -12.77
C ILE A 108 9.34 -3.68 -12.63
#